data_AF-A0A538ETZ4-F1
#
_entry.id   AF-A0A538ETZ4-F1
#
_cell.length_a   1.000
_cell.length_b   1.000
_cell.length_c   1.000
_cell.angle_alpha   90.00
_cell.angle_beta   90.00
_cell.angle_gamma   90.00
#
_symmetry.space_group_name_H-M   'P 1'
#
loop_
_entity.id
_entity.type
_entity.pdbx_description
1 polymer ?
#
loop_
_entity_poly.entity_id
_entity_poly.type
_entity_poly.pdbx_seq_one_letter_code
_entity_poly.pdbx_strand_id
1 'polypeptide(L)'
;MPRVRPMSVIERLDELYAIGGGRGANRLGGSREEDEAHELVAGWMREAGLEVSVDSTRNLFGRLPGRRPELEEVWTGSHLDSVPEGGRFDGALGVVGGLEAVARAGRRERTLAVVAFRDEEGCSGPGCAGSRGFCESGAPRPGSFLELHVEQGPRLERLGAPLAVVTGIVATARGEVVFEGEPGHAGTTPMAARRDALVEAAEFVLGLPAAAAAVEDSVATVGRLSVEPGASNVIPGRVVLSVDVRAPDDAGLEQILADVPGVLRRSAAVAMAEEPTAALRQEVERLALPVVELASGAGHDAGVLASAGVPTAMLFVRSLNGGISHSPEELSDEADVELGIQVLTGALARLGAVD
;
A
#
# COMPACT_ATOMS: atom_id res chain seq x y z
N MET A 1 38.12 5.62 -20.30
CA MET A 1 36.67 5.42 -20.45
C MET A 1 35.97 6.39 -19.53
N PRO A 2 35.01 7.20 -20.00
CA PRO A 2 34.24 8.04 -19.10
C PRO A 2 33.48 7.13 -18.13
N ARG A 3 33.62 7.37 -16.83
CA ARG A 3 32.90 6.64 -15.78
C ARG A 3 31.43 7.03 -15.95
N VAL A 4 30.57 6.12 -16.39
CA VAL A 4 29.13 6.33 -16.43
C VAL A 4 28.68 6.65 -14.99
N ARG A 5 28.00 7.78 -14.81
CA ARG A 5 27.46 8.18 -13.51
C ARG A 5 26.40 7.14 -13.11
N PRO A 6 26.36 6.69 -11.85
CA PRO A 6 25.27 5.84 -11.38
C PRO A 6 23.93 6.57 -11.52
N MET A 7 22.90 5.85 -11.99
CA MET A 7 21.54 6.38 -12.09
C MET A 7 21.02 6.84 -10.72
N SER A 8 20.29 7.94 -10.72
CA SER A 8 19.54 8.42 -9.56
C SER A 8 18.29 7.58 -9.32
N VAL A 9 17.70 7.73 -8.13
CA VAL A 9 16.43 7.08 -7.79
C VAL A 9 15.29 7.53 -8.71
N ILE A 10 15.23 8.83 -9.04
CA ILE A 10 14.19 9.36 -9.93
C ILE A 10 14.31 8.77 -11.34
N GLU A 11 15.52 8.67 -11.89
CA GLU A 11 15.75 8.04 -13.21
C GLU A 11 15.31 6.57 -13.22
N ARG A 12 15.55 5.81 -12.13
CA ARG A 12 15.08 4.43 -11.99
C ARG A 12 13.55 4.36 -11.89
N LEU A 13 12.93 5.28 -11.15
CA LEU A 13 11.46 5.36 -11.07
C LEU A 13 10.84 5.72 -12.44
N ASP A 14 11.47 6.59 -13.21
CA ASP A 14 11.03 6.93 -14.57
C ASP A 14 11.12 5.73 -15.52
N GLU A 15 12.20 4.93 -15.44
CA GLU A 15 12.30 3.68 -16.21
C GLU A 15 11.22 2.67 -15.83
N LEU A 16 10.94 2.50 -14.53
CA LEU A 16 9.84 1.64 -14.09
C LEU A 16 8.48 2.16 -14.57
N TYR A 17 8.24 3.47 -14.45
CA TYR A 17 6.99 4.12 -14.86
C TYR A 17 6.70 3.95 -16.36
N ALA A 18 7.74 3.87 -17.19
CA ALA A 18 7.59 3.66 -18.63
C ALA A 18 7.12 2.24 -19.02
N ILE A 19 7.27 1.25 -18.14
CA ILE A 19 6.87 -0.14 -18.39
C ILE A 19 5.33 -0.26 -18.42
N GLY A 20 4.81 -1.00 -19.40
CA GLY A 20 3.39 -1.16 -19.70
C GLY A 20 2.84 -0.17 -20.72
N GLY A 21 3.54 0.95 -20.94
CA GLY A 21 3.15 1.98 -21.91
C GLY A 21 1.80 2.65 -21.59
N GLY A 22 1.35 3.51 -22.50
CA GLY A 22 0.10 4.27 -22.30
C GLY A 22 0.25 5.45 -21.34
N ARG A 23 -0.86 5.85 -20.71
CA ARG A 23 -0.90 6.90 -19.69
C ARG A 23 -0.75 6.24 -18.32
N GLY A 24 0.11 6.77 -17.45
CA GLY A 24 0.37 6.18 -16.13
C GLY A 24 1.21 4.91 -16.17
N ALA A 25 1.52 4.37 -15.00
CA ALA A 25 2.06 3.03 -14.84
C ALA A 25 0.95 1.99 -15.08
N ASN A 26 1.26 0.93 -15.83
CA ASN A 26 0.29 -0.12 -16.18
C ASN A 26 0.90 -1.51 -15.97
N ARG A 27 1.35 -1.81 -14.75
CA ARG A 27 2.05 -3.05 -14.39
C ARG A 27 1.21 -3.92 -13.47
N LEU A 28 0.12 -4.51 -13.98
CA LEU A 28 -0.80 -5.29 -13.15
C LEU A 28 -0.11 -6.51 -12.51
N GLY A 29 -0.52 -6.89 -11.30
CA GLY A 29 -0.04 -8.12 -10.66
C GLY A 29 -0.25 -9.37 -11.53
N GLY A 30 0.78 -10.20 -11.62
CA GLY A 30 0.85 -11.39 -12.45
C GLY A 30 1.07 -11.14 -13.95
N SER A 31 1.20 -9.88 -14.38
CA SER A 31 1.42 -9.52 -15.79
C SER A 31 2.87 -9.71 -16.24
N ARG A 32 3.07 -9.63 -17.57
CA ARG A 32 4.41 -9.62 -18.16
C ARG A 32 5.16 -8.34 -17.79
N GLU A 33 4.44 -7.24 -17.66
CA GLU A 33 4.96 -5.92 -17.32
C GLU A 33 5.48 -5.88 -15.87
N GLU A 34 4.81 -6.57 -14.94
CA GLU A 34 5.34 -6.78 -13.58
C GLU A 34 6.60 -7.65 -13.61
N ASP A 35 6.63 -8.72 -14.41
CA ASP A 35 7.83 -9.56 -14.59
C ASP A 35 9.01 -8.74 -15.14
N GLU A 36 8.77 -7.87 -16.13
CA GLU A 36 9.78 -6.97 -16.71
C GLU A 36 10.34 -5.99 -15.67
N ALA A 37 9.49 -5.42 -14.82
CA ALA A 37 9.91 -4.54 -13.73
C ALA A 37 10.79 -5.28 -12.70
N HIS A 38 10.43 -6.52 -12.35
CA HIS A 38 11.24 -7.35 -11.45
C HIS A 38 12.60 -7.71 -12.08
N GLU A 39 12.63 -8.05 -13.37
CA GLU A 39 13.89 -8.35 -14.08
C GLU A 39 14.81 -7.12 -14.14
N LEU A 40 14.24 -5.93 -14.38
CA LEU A 40 14.97 -4.67 -14.40
C LEU A 40 15.58 -4.34 -13.03
N VAL A 41 14.77 -4.39 -11.97
CA VAL A 41 15.23 -4.14 -10.59
C VAL A 41 16.25 -5.20 -10.15
N ALA A 42 16.08 -6.45 -10.54
CA ALA A 42 17.07 -7.50 -10.30
C ALA A 42 18.42 -7.16 -10.97
N GLY A 43 18.41 -6.49 -12.12
CA GLY A 43 19.61 -5.92 -12.75
C GLY A 43 20.29 -4.90 -11.84
N TRP A 44 19.55 -3.89 -11.39
CA TRP A 44 20.09 -2.85 -10.50
C TRP A 44 20.58 -3.39 -9.15
N MET A 45 19.91 -4.39 -8.57
CA MET A 45 20.37 -5.08 -7.37
C MET A 45 21.74 -5.75 -7.59
N ARG A 46 21.95 -6.42 -8.74
CA ARG A 46 23.25 -7.02 -9.09
C ARG A 46 24.33 -5.96 -9.31
N GLU A 47 23.99 -4.86 -9.97
CA GLU A 47 24.90 -3.72 -10.19
C GLU A 47 25.34 -3.07 -8.86
N ALA A 48 24.44 -3.04 -7.87
CA ALA A 48 24.75 -2.61 -6.50
C ALA A 48 25.54 -3.64 -5.69
N GLY A 49 25.82 -4.83 -6.25
CA GLY A 49 26.58 -5.90 -5.61
C GLY A 49 25.78 -6.75 -4.62
N LEU A 50 24.44 -6.75 -4.74
CA LEU A 50 23.57 -7.60 -3.92
C LEU A 50 23.46 -9.01 -4.47
N GLU A 51 23.30 -9.99 -3.57
CA GLU A 51 22.96 -11.36 -3.91
C GLU A 51 21.47 -11.45 -4.25
N VAL A 52 21.18 -11.68 -5.53
CA VAL A 52 19.80 -11.70 -6.04
C VAL A 52 19.22 -13.11 -6.04
N SER A 53 18.02 -13.26 -5.48
CA SER A 53 17.27 -14.51 -5.45
C SER A 53 15.76 -14.26 -5.63
N VAL A 54 15.03 -15.28 -6.05
CA VAL A 54 13.56 -15.25 -6.12
C VAL A 54 13.01 -16.38 -5.25
N ASP A 55 12.03 -16.10 -4.40
CA ASP A 55 11.43 -17.10 -3.52
C ASP A 55 10.35 -17.96 -4.22
N SER A 56 9.75 -18.90 -3.48
CA SER A 56 8.69 -19.78 -4.00
C SER A 56 7.38 -19.07 -4.35
N THR A 57 7.20 -17.84 -3.86
CA THR A 57 6.06 -16.96 -4.15
C THR A 57 6.37 -15.92 -5.22
N ARG A 58 7.55 -16.04 -5.83
CA ARG A 58 8.10 -15.15 -6.86
C ARG A 58 8.46 -13.74 -6.39
N ASN A 59 8.58 -13.51 -5.08
CA ASN A 59 9.13 -12.26 -4.58
C ASN A 59 10.62 -12.19 -4.91
N LEU A 60 11.06 -11.01 -5.33
CA LEU A 60 12.46 -10.75 -5.63
C LEU A 60 13.18 -10.24 -4.40
N PHE A 61 14.36 -10.79 -4.11
CA PHE A 61 15.23 -10.35 -3.03
C PHE A 61 16.60 -9.94 -3.57
N GLY A 62 17.14 -8.84 -3.04
CA GLY A 62 18.54 -8.48 -3.13
C GLY A 62 19.14 -8.39 -1.73
N ARG A 63 20.06 -9.30 -1.40
CA ARG A 63 20.70 -9.37 -0.06
C ARG A 63 22.11 -8.79 -0.08
N LEU A 64 22.43 -8.01 0.94
CA LEU A 64 23.79 -7.59 1.27
C LEU A 64 24.26 -8.38 2.51
N PRO A 65 25.05 -9.46 2.32
CA PRO A 65 25.42 -10.33 3.43
C PRO A 65 26.11 -9.58 4.58
N GLY A 66 25.58 -9.78 5.79
CA GLY A 66 26.14 -9.24 7.01
C GLY A 66 27.53 -9.81 7.33
N ARG A 67 28.15 -9.33 8.41
CA ARG A 67 29.31 -9.99 9.02
C ARG A 67 28.92 -11.26 9.76
N ARG A 68 27.68 -11.31 10.22
CA ARG A 68 27.05 -12.39 10.98
C ARG A 68 25.75 -12.84 10.28
N PRO A 69 25.86 -13.56 9.15
CA PRO A 69 24.70 -13.95 8.34
C PRO A 69 23.77 -14.95 9.04
N GLU A 70 24.17 -15.49 10.19
CA GLU A 70 23.32 -16.35 11.03
C GLU A 70 22.29 -15.58 11.87
N LEU A 71 22.44 -14.25 12.00
CA LEU A 71 21.47 -13.40 12.69
C LEU A 71 20.27 -13.14 11.79
N GLU A 72 19.13 -12.83 12.41
CA GLU A 72 17.93 -12.43 11.69
C GLU A 72 18.20 -11.22 10.79
N GLU A 73 17.67 -11.27 9.56
CA GLU A 73 17.87 -10.24 8.55
C GLU A 73 17.05 -8.97 8.89
N VAL A 74 17.49 -7.82 8.38
CA VAL A 74 16.73 -6.57 8.40
C VAL A 74 16.30 -6.26 6.98
N TRP A 75 14.99 -6.24 6.74
CA TRP A 75 14.43 -6.07 5.40
C TRP A 75 13.93 -4.66 5.18
N THR A 76 13.99 -4.21 3.94
CA THR A 76 13.23 -3.09 3.41
C THR A 76 12.69 -3.45 2.05
N GLY A 77 11.68 -2.74 1.56
CA GLY A 77 11.04 -3.08 0.30
C GLY A 77 9.62 -2.58 0.24
N SER A 78 8.95 -2.96 -0.84
CA SER A 78 7.54 -2.73 -1.11
C SER A 78 7.19 -3.57 -2.35
N HIS A 79 6.37 -3.04 -3.26
CA HIS A 79 5.93 -3.73 -4.47
C HIS A 79 6.34 -3.02 -5.77
N LEU A 80 6.19 -3.69 -6.91
CA LEU A 80 6.50 -3.15 -8.24
C LEU A 80 5.31 -3.17 -9.20
N ASP A 81 4.25 -3.93 -8.88
CA ASP A 81 2.99 -3.84 -9.60
C ASP A 81 2.31 -2.48 -9.36
N SER A 82 1.36 -2.14 -10.23
CA SER A 82 0.56 -0.93 -10.14
C SER A 82 -0.89 -1.21 -10.55
N VAL A 83 -1.81 -0.35 -10.11
CA VAL A 83 -3.12 -0.21 -10.75
C VAL A 83 -3.03 0.28 -12.21
N PRO A 84 -4.09 0.11 -13.02
CA PRO A 84 -4.20 0.78 -14.33
C PRO A 84 -4.11 2.30 -14.18
N GLU A 85 -3.36 2.94 -15.08
CA GLU A 85 -3.06 4.37 -15.03
C GLU A 85 -2.49 4.81 -13.68
N GLY A 86 -1.70 3.97 -13.02
CA GLY A 86 -1.09 4.24 -11.73
C GLY A 86 -0.02 5.33 -11.75
N GLY A 87 0.45 5.67 -10.55
CA GLY A 87 1.49 6.65 -10.33
C GLY A 87 2.91 6.15 -10.60
N ARG A 88 3.89 7.03 -10.40
CA ARG A 88 5.33 6.75 -10.57
C ARG A 88 5.97 6.18 -9.30
N PHE A 89 5.41 6.49 -8.14
CA PHE A 89 6.03 6.31 -6.83
C PHE A 89 5.38 5.20 -6.03
N ASP A 90 4.06 4.99 -6.16
CA ASP A 90 3.32 3.93 -5.48
C ASP A 90 4.01 2.56 -5.60
N GLY A 91 4.35 1.94 -4.46
CA GLY A 91 5.21 0.75 -4.35
C GLY A 91 6.67 0.93 -4.80
N ALA A 92 6.88 1.37 -6.03
CA ALA A 92 8.19 1.45 -6.69
C ALA A 92 9.20 2.28 -5.90
N LEU A 93 8.75 3.36 -5.23
CA LEU A 93 9.59 4.17 -4.34
C LEU A 93 10.18 3.34 -3.20
N GLY A 94 9.41 2.45 -2.59
CA GLY A 94 9.87 1.61 -1.50
C GLY A 94 10.95 0.64 -1.92
N VAL A 95 10.81 0.05 -3.11
CA VAL A 95 11.80 -0.90 -3.66
C VAL A 95 13.07 -0.18 -4.10
N VAL A 96 12.97 0.86 -4.92
CA VAL A 96 14.13 1.59 -5.45
C VAL A 96 14.82 2.41 -4.36
N GLY A 97 14.04 3.06 -3.50
CA GLY A 97 14.54 3.78 -2.33
C GLY A 97 15.18 2.83 -1.30
N GLY A 98 14.60 1.66 -1.09
CA GLY A 98 15.17 0.60 -0.26
C GLY A 98 16.50 0.07 -0.81
N LEU A 99 16.59 -0.18 -2.13
CA LEU A 99 17.84 -0.53 -2.81
C LEU A 99 18.94 0.51 -2.57
N GLU A 100 18.61 1.78 -2.80
CA GLU A 100 19.55 2.87 -2.58
C GLU A 100 19.95 2.97 -1.11
N ALA A 101 19.00 2.83 -0.17
CA ALA A 101 19.27 2.89 1.26
C ALA A 101 20.16 1.73 1.75
N VAL A 102 19.94 0.50 1.29
CA VAL A 102 20.79 -0.65 1.60
C VAL A 102 22.20 -0.45 1.04
N ALA A 103 22.33 0.03 -0.20
CA ALA A 103 23.62 0.31 -0.81
C ALA A 103 24.40 1.39 -0.03
N ARG A 104 23.73 2.47 0.40
CA ARG A 104 24.32 3.56 1.21
C ARG A 104 24.65 3.12 2.64
N ALA A 105 23.79 2.30 3.26
CA ALA A 105 24.04 1.75 4.58
C ALA A 105 25.26 0.83 4.55
N GLY A 106 25.51 0.13 3.46
CA GLY A 106 26.65 -0.76 3.31
C GLY A 106 26.62 -1.94 4.28
N ARG A 107 27.70 -2.71 4.33
CA ARG A 107 27.75 -3.95 5.10
C ARG A 107 27.65 -3.71 6.61
N ARG A 108 26.72 -4.40 7.28
CA ARG A 108 26.47 -4.36 8.73
C ARG A 108 26.72 -5.71 9.40
N GLU A 109 26.38 -5.83 10.68
CA GLU A 109 26.50 -7.10 11.40
C GLU A 109 25.44 -8.08 10.91
N ARG A 110 24.16 -7.69 10.94
CA ARG A 110 23.06 -8.43 10.31
C ARG A 110 23.06 -8.24 8.79
N THR A 111 22.50 -9.20 8.06
CA THR A 111 22.23 -9.08 6.63
C THR A 111 21.13 -8.05 6.39
N LEU A 112 21.37 -7.12 5.47
CA LEU A 112 20.35 -6.20 4.98
C LEU A 112 19.77 -6.77 3.68
N ALA A 113 18.45 -6.73 3.51
CA ALA A 113 17.81 -7.19 2.29
C ALA A 113 16.80 -6.18 1.76
N VAL A 114 16.70 -6.12 0.45
CA VAL A 114 15.65 -5.43 -0.28
C VAL A 114 14.72 -6.48 -0.85
N VAL A 115 13.42 -6.34 -0.64
CA VAL A 115 12.38 -7.21 -1.21
C VAL A 115 11.45 -6.42 -2.13
N ALA A 116 11.12 -7.00 -3.28
CA ALA A 116 10.00 -6.57 -4.10
C ALA A 116 8.94 -7.68 -4.06
N PHE A 117 7.82 -7.39 -3.40
CA PHE A 117 6.68 -8.28 -3.30
C PHE A 117 5.85 -8.26 -4.59
N ARG A 118 5.19 -9.39 -4.84
CA ARG A 118 4.30 -9.58 -5.99
C ARG A 118 2.86 -9.19 -5.69
N ASP A 119 2.21 -8.56 -6.67
CA ASP A 119 0.76 -8.29 -6.70
C ASP A 119 0.23 -7.75 -5.37
N GLU A 120 0.77 -6.60 -4.94
CA GLU A 120 0.30 -5.89 -3.75
C GLU A 120 -1.07 -5.28 -4.01
N GLU A 121 -1.25 -4.63 -5.16
CA GLU A 121 -2.44 -3.86 -5.49
C GLU A 121 -3.68 -4.76 -5.61
N GLY A 122 -3.48 -6.01 -6.03
CA GLY A 122 -4.55 -7.00 -6.10
C GLY A 122 -5.66 -6.61 -7.05
N CYS A 123 -5.35 -5.96 -8.17
CA CYS A 123 -6.36 -5.47 -9.14
C CYS A 123 -7.36 -6.55 -9.59
N SER A 124 -6.97 -7.82 -9.53
CA SER A 124 -7.82 -8.98 -9.86
C SER A 124 -8.05 -9.93 -8.68
N GLY A 125 -7.69 -9.54 -7.45
CA GLY A 125 -7.60 -10.44 -6.30
C GLY A 125 -7.59 -9.73 -4.95
N PRO A 126 -7.13 -10.40 -3.88
CA PRO A 126 -7.17 -9.84 -2.54
C PRO A 126 -6.07 -8.82 -2.21
N GLY A 127 -5.04 -8.71 -3.04
CA GLY A 127 -3.85 -7.89 -2.81
C GLY A 127 -2.85 -8.54 -1.87
N CYS A 128 -1.63 -8.00 -1.90
CA CYS A 128 -0.46 -8.47 -1.15
C CYS A 128 -0.17 -9.97 -1.36
N ALA A 129 -0.32 -10.48 -2.58
CA ALA A 129 -0.25 -11.92 -2.83
C ALA A 129 1.13 -12.51 -2.48
N GLY A 130 2.19 -11.77 -2.83
CA GLY A 130 3.58 -12.14 -2.56
C GLY A 130 3.91 -12.20 -1.07
N SER A 131 3.59 -11.15 -0.31
CA SER A 131 3.86 -11.09 1.13
C SER A 131 3.00 -12.07 1.93
N ARG A 132 1.73 -12.26 1.57
CA ARG A 132 0.84 -13.27 2.17
C ARG A 132 1.40 -14.68 1.95
N GLY A 133 1.71 -15.01 0.69
CA GLY A 133 2.29 -16.29 0.35
C GLY A 133 3.60 -16.54 1.09
N PHE A 134 4.46 -15.52 1.21
CA PHE A 134 5.70 -15.62 1.97
C PHE A 134 5.44 -15.97 3.44
N CYS A 135 4.52 -15.25 4.08
CA CYS A 135 4.17 -15.47 5.49
C CYS A 135 3.58 -16.85 5.77
N GLU A 136 2.93 -17.47 4.77
CA GLU A 136 2.35 -18.81 4.81
C GLU A 136 3.33 -19.93 4.42
N SER A 137 4.43 -19.59 3.73
CA SER A 137 5.40 -20.57 3.20
C SER A 137 6.20 -21.33 4.25
N GLY A 138 6.25 -20.82 5.48
CA GLY A 138 7.11 -21.33 6.56
C GLY A 138 8.58 -20.94 6.41
N ALA A 139 8.93 -20.08 5.45
CA ALA A 139 10.28 -19.52 5.34
C ALA A 139 10.65 -18.70 6.59
N PRO A 140 11.94 -18.64 6.96
CA PRO A 140 12.39 -17.79 8.07
C PRO A 140 12.03 -16.32 7.82
N ARG A 141 11.42 -15.70 8.81
CA ARG A 141 11.03 -14.29 8.78
C ARG A 141 12.23 -13.40 9.16
N PRO A 142 12.28 -12.16 8.67
CA PRO A 142 13.30 -11.21 9.12
C PRO A 142 13.05 -10.79 10.58
N GLY A 143 14.10 -10.28 11.21
CA GLY A 143 14.01 -9.71 12.56
C GLY A 143 13.32 -8.35 12.54
N SER A 144 13.35 -7.64 11.41
CA SER A 144 12.52 -6.44 11.19
C SER A 144 12.28 -6.13 9.71
N PHE A 145 11.22 -5.39 9.43
CA PHE A 145 10.88 -4.87 8.09
C PHE A 145 10.60 -3.36 8.14
N LEU A 146 11.20 -2.60 7.23
CA LEU A 146 10.99 -1.16 7.04
C LEU A 146 10.46 -0.87 5.64
N GLU A 147 9.25 -0.33 5.52
CA GLU A 147 8.68 0.06 4.23
C GLU A 147 8.67 1.58 4.06
N LEU A 148 9.32 2.07 3.00
CA LEU A 148 9.23 3.46 2.57
C LEU A 148 8.12 3.55 1.54
N HIS A 149 7.22 4.50 1.70
CA HIS A 149 6.07 4.64 0.80
C HIS A 149 5.67 6.11 0.63
N VAL A 150 4.92 6.42 -0.41
CA VAL A 150 4.22 7.71 -0.48
C VAL A 150 3.00 7.69 0.45
N GLU A 151 2.60 8.84 0.99
CA GLU A 151 1.44 8.94 1.90
C GLU A 151 0.12 8.53 1.22
N GLN A 152 -0.01 8.79 -0.08
CA GLN A 152 -1.25 8.63 -0.86
C GLN A 152 -2.41 9.47 -0.30
N GLY A 153 -2.06 10.55 0.41
CA GLY A 153 -2.98 11.45 1.08
C GLY A 153 -2.42 12.87 1.18
N PRO A 154 -3.26 13.87 1.50
CA PRO A 154 -2.86 15.27 1.50
C PRO A 154 -2.31 15.76 2.85
N ARG A 155 -2.16 14.90 3.86
CA ARG A 155 -1.95 15.36 5.24
C ARG A 155 -0.56 15.95 5.43
N LEU A 156 0.50 15.31 4.92
CA LEU A 156 1.86 15.86 4.94
C LEU A 156 1.96 17.15 4.13
N GLU A 157 1.30 17.23 2.97
CA GLU A 157 1.24 18.46 2.17
C GLU A 157 0.58 19.61 2.94
N ARG A 158 -0.58 19.36 3.57
CA ARG A 158 -1.30 20.34 4.40
C ARG A 158 -0.50 20.75 5.63
N LEU A 159 0.25 19.84 6.23
CA LEU A 159 1.12 20.12 7.38
C LEU A 159 2.44 20.79 6.99
N GLY A 160 2.79 20.82 5.71
CA GLY A 160 4.09 21.30 5.24
C GLY A 160 5.27 20.43 5.70
N ALA A 161 5.01 19.16 6.05
CA ALA A 161 6.02 18.22 6.51
C ALA A 161 6.45 17.28 5.35
N PRO A 162 7.74 16.95 5.22
CA PRO A 162 8.21 16.09 4.13
C PRO A 162 7.97 14.60 4.38
N LEU A 163 7.94 14.19 5.66
CA LEU A 163 7.91 12.79 6.08
C LEU A 163 6.95 12.59 7.25
N ALA A 164 6.41 11.37 7.38
CA ALA A 164 5.75 10.89 8.60
C ALA A 164 6.22 9.49 8.99
N VAL A 165 6.37 9.25 10.29
CA VAL A 165 6.53 7.91 10.85
C VAL A 165 5.14 7.30 10.99
N VAL A 166 4.92 6.14 10.38
CA VAL A 166 3.60 5.50 10.39
C VAL A 166 3.38 4.78 11.71
N THR A 167 2.21 4.98 12.32
CA THR A 167 1.85 4.37 13.63
C THR A 167 1.16 3.02 13.49
N GLY A 168 0.50 2.78 12.36
CA GLY A 168 -0.21 1.56 12.06
C GLY A 168 -0.94 1.64 10.72
N ILE A 169 -1.53 0.53 10.31
CA ILE A 169 -2.45 0.46 9.17
C ILE A 169 -3.86 0.27 9.72
N VAL A 170 -4.80 1.07 9.19
CA VAL A 170 -6.20 1.09 9.63
C VAL A 170 -6.93 -0.24 9.37
N ALA A 171 -7.96 -0.50 10.16
CA ALA A 171 -8.87 -1.60 9.91
C ALA A 171 -9.67 -1.32 8.63
N THR A 172 -9.94 -2.35 7.83
CA THR A 172 -10.74 -2.21 6.60
C THR A 172 -11.81 -3.29 6.47
N ALA A 173 -12.92 -2.95 5.84
CA ALA A 173 -13.93 -3.89 5.38
C ALA A 173 -14.34 -3.60 3.95
N ARG A 174 -14.20 -4.59 3.07
CA ARG A 174 -14.48 -4.45 1.64
C ARG A 174 -15.33 -5.60 1.11
N GLY A 175 -16.24 -5.32 0.20
CA GLY A 175 -17.06 -6.36 -0.41
C GLY A 175 -18.20 -5.80 -1.25
N GLU A 176 -19.10 -6.69 -1.63
CA GLU A 176 -20.34 -6.33 -2.33
C GLU A 176 -21.52 -6.44 -1.39
N VAL A 177 -22.44 -5.49 -1.52
CA VAL A 177 -23.75 -5.52 -0.89
C VAL A 177 -24.80 -5.63 -1.98
N VAL A 178 -25.78 -6.51 -1.77
CA VAL A 178 -26.84 -6.80 -2.73
C VAL A 178 -28.17 -6.42 -2.13
N PHE A 179 -28.91 -5.57 -2.84
CA PHE A 179 -30.29 -5.22 -2.55
C PHE A 179 -31.20 -5.93 -3.53
N GLU A 180 -32.20 -6.64 -3.01
CA GLU A 180 -33.16 -7.42 -3.77
C GLU A 180 -34.56 -6.81 -3.61
N GLY A 181 -35.21 -6.57 -4.74
CA GLY A 181 -36.55 -6.01 -4.86
C GLY A 181 -37.42 -6.85 -5.79
N GLU A 182 -38.47 -6.24 -6.32
CA GLU A 182 -39.40 -6.90 -7.24
C GLU A 182 -39.55 -6.06 -8.51
N PRO A 183 -39.15 -6.58 -9.69
CA PRO A 183 -39.39 -5.90 -10.95
C PRO A 183 -40.86 -5.60 -11.18
N GLY A 184 -41.15 -4.39 -11.65
CA GLY A 184 -42.50 -3.95 -11.95
C GLY A 184 -42.52 -2.85 -13.01
N HIS A 185 -43.67 -2.58 -13.59
CA HIS A 185 -43.79 -1.55 -14.62
C HIS A 185 -43.84 -0.16 -13.96
N ALA A 186 -42.91 0.73 -14.33
CA ALA A 186 -42.71 2.02 -13.65
C ALA A 186 -43.94 2.93 -13.66
N GLY A 187 -44.82 2.80 -14.67
CA GLY A 187 -46.03 3.61 -14.78
C GLY A 187 -47.29 3.02 -14.15
N THR A 188 -47.34 1.71 -13.91
CA THR A 188 -48.60 1.02 -13.52
C THR A 188 -48.53 0.36 -12.17
N THR A 189 -47.34 0.07 -11.63
CA THR A 189 -47.19 -0.40 -10.25
C THR A 189 -47.37 0.79 -9.28
N PRO A 190 -48.39 0.78 -8.40
CA PRO A 190 -48.60 1.84 -7.42
C PRO A 190 -47.42 1.97 -6.46
N MET A 191 -47.10 3.20 -6.02
CA MET A 191 -45.95 3.46 -5.14
C MET A 191 -45.95 2.63 -3.86
N ALA A 192 -47.11 2.48 -3.21
CA ALA A 192 -47.26 1.71 -1.97
C ALA A 192 -47.04 0.19 -2.13
N ALA A 193 -47.00 -0.31 -3.36
CA ALA A 193 -46.81 -1.73 -3.67
C ALA A 193 -45.39 -2.05 -4.20
N ARG A 194 -44.50 -1.06 -4.25
CA ARG A 194 -43.15 -1.27 -4.80
C ARG A 194 -42.21 -1.87 -3.76
N ARG A 195 -41.35 -2.76 -4.23
CA ARG A 195 -40.11 -3.17 -3.57
C ARG A 195 -38.97 -2.80 -4.50
N ASP A 196 -38.53 -1.54 -4.41
CA ASP A 196 -37.61 -0.95 -5.36
C ASP A 196 -36.18 -1.06 -4.83
N ALA A 197 -35.38 -1.98 -5.39
CA ALA A 197 -34.02 -2.24 -4.93
C ALA A 197 -33.10 -1.01 -5.08
N LEU A 198 -33.37 -0.13 -6.05
CA LEU A 198 -32.55 1.06 -6.27
C LEU A 198 -32.85 2.15 -5.24
N VAL A 199 -34.10 2.28 -4.79
CA VAL A 199 -34.44 3.23 -3.72
C VAL A 199 -33.77 2.81 -2.41
N GLU A 200 -33.86 1.54 -2.04
CA GLU A 200 -33.22 1.01 -0.83
C GLU A 200 -31.69 1.15 -0.88
N ALA A 201 -31.08 0.80 -2.02
CA ALA A 201 -29.65 0.99 -2.25
C ALA A 201 -29.25 2.48 -2.18
N ALA A 202 -30.06 3.40 -2.69
CA ALA A 202 -29.78 4.83 -2.63
C ALA A 202 -29.83 5.38 -1.19
N GLU A 203 -30.79 4.91 -0.38
CA GLU A 203 -30.85 5.25 1.05
C GLU A 203 -29.60 4.78 1.78
N PHE A 204 -29.14 3.55 1.50
CA PHE A 204 -27.88 3.02 2.03
C PHE A 204 -26.67 3.88 1.61
N VAL A 205 -26.55 4.20 0.31
CA VAL A 205 -25.43 5.02 -0.22
C VAL A 205 -25.38 6.39 0.46
N LEU A 206 -26.52 7.00 0.75
CA LEU A 206 -26.59 8.28 1.45
C LEU A 206 -26.29 8.16 2.95
N GLY A 207 -26.63 7.04 3.59
CA GLY A 207 -26.40 6.80 5.01
C GLY A 207 -24.95 6.44 5.36
N LEU A 208 -24.26 5.71 4.48
CA LEU A 208 -22.93 5.16 4.78
C LEU A 208 -21.86 6.24 5.11
N PRO A 209 -21.74 7.36 4.36
CA PRO A 209 -20.80 8.42 4.72
C PRO A 209 -21.11 9.08 6.08
N ALA A 210 -22.39 9.19 6.45
CA ALA A 210 -22.79 9.74 7.74
C ALA A 210 -22.43 8.80 8.91
N ALA A 211 -22.57 7.49 8.71
CA ALA A 211 -22.12 6.48 9.67
C ALA A 211 -20.59 6.54 9.86
N ALA A 212 -19.83 6.66 8.77
CA ALA A 212 -18.37 6.80 8.84
C ALA A 212 -17.93 8.09 9.51
N ALA A 213 -18.57 9.23 9.20
CA ALA A 213 -18.26 10.52 9.80
C ALA A 213 -18.55 10.60 11.32
N ALA A 214 -19.34 9.65 11.87
CA ALA A 214 -19.56 9.53 13.31
C ALA A 214 -18.40 8.84 14.04
N VAL A 215 -17.43 8.27 13.31
CA VAL A 215 -16.19 7.69 13.84
C VAL A 215 -15.02 8.54 13.34
N GLU A 216 -14.19 9.02 14.28
CA GLU A 216 -13.06 9.88 13.96
C GLU A 216 -12.08 9.19 13.00
N ASP A 217 -11.47 9.97 12.09
CA ASP A 217 -10.49 9.52 11.10
C ASP A 217 -10.91 8.28 10.28
N SER A 218 -12.22 8.10 10.08
CA SER A 218 -12.79 6.99 9.32
C SER A 218 -13.37 7.46 7.98
N VAL A 219 -13.36 6.56 7.00
CA VAL A 219 -13.90 6.83 5.66
C VAL A 219 -14.71 5.64 5.18
N ALA A 220 -15.74 5.91 4.38
CA ALA A 220 -16.52 4.87 3.72
C ALA A 220 -16.93 5.32 2.32
N THR A 221 -16.81 4.40 1.36
CA THR A 221 -17.00 4.68 -0.05
C THR A 221 -17.83 3.59 -0.73
N VAL A 222 -18.81 4.02 -1.53
CA VAL A 222 -19.43 3.20 -2.57
C VAL A 222 -18.87 3.63 -3.92
N GLY A 223 -17.95 2.85 -4.47
CA GLY A 223 -17.25 3.18 -5.72
C GLY A 223 -17.92 2.65 -6.99
N ARG A 224 -18.76 1.62 -6.87
CA ARG A 224 -19.45 0.95 -7.99
C ARG A 224 -20.90 0.66 -7.63
N LEU A 225 -21.79 0.83 -8.61
CA LEU A 225 -23.21 0.51 -8.50
C LEU A 225 -23.70 -0.09 -9.84
N SER A 226 -24.34 -1.26 -9.76
CA SER A 226 -24.92 -1.99 -10.91
C SER A 226 -26.41 -2.20 -10.68
N VAL A 227 -27.25 -1.74 -11.61
CA VAL A 227 -28.72 -1.81 -11.51
C VAL A 227 -29.28 -2.79 -12.54
N GLU A 228 -30.12 -3.72 -12.09
CA GLU A 228 -30.75 -4.73 -12.93
C GLU A 228 -32.29 -4.60 -12.90
N PRO A 229 -32.98 -4.61 -14.06
CA PRO A 229 -32.44 -4.77 -15.42
C PRO A 229 -31.87 -3.48 -16.03
N GLY A 230 -31.93 -2.35 -15.34
CA GLY A 230 -31.41 -1.05 -15.84
C GLY A 230 -32.28 -0.38 -16.90
N ALA A 231 -33.50 -0.88 -17.16
CA ALA A 231 -34.46 -0.25 -18.06
C ALA A 231 -35.17 0.92 -17.40
N SER A 232 -35.23 2.07 -18.07
CA SER A 232 -35.80 3.33 -17.53
C SER A 232 -37.27 3.25 -17.11
N ASN A 233 -38.02 2.30 -17.64
CA ASN A 233 -39.44 2.10 -17.38
C ASN A 233 -39.75 0.84 -16.53
N VAL A 234 -38.74 0.28 -15.87
CA VAL A 234 -38.87 -0.89 -14.99
C VAL A 234 -38.37 -0.53 -13.60
N ILE A 235 -39.15 -0.87 -12.57
CA ILE A 235 -38.72 -0.80 -11.17
C ILE A 235 -37.54 -1.78 -11.00
N PRO A 236 -36.36 -1.33 -10.54
CA PRO A 236 -35.21 -2.21 -10.35
C PRO A 236 -35.51 -3.33 -9.36
N GLY A 237 -35.26 -4.56 -9.80
CA GLY A 237 -35.43 -5.75 -8.97
C GLY A 237 -34.16 -6.14 -8.23
N ARG A 238 -33.00 -5.63 -8.65
CA ARG A 238 -31.74 -5.96 -8.01
C ARG A 238 -30.71 -4.86 -8.20
N VAL A 239 -29.96 -4.56 -7.14
CA VAL A 239 -28.82 -3.65 -7.18
C VAL A 239 -27.64 -4.27 -6.45
N VAL A 240 -26.47 -4.25 -7.09
CA VAL A 240 -25.19 -4.64 -6.47
C VAL A 240 -24.33 -3.40 -6.35
N LEU A 241 -23.79 -3.16 -5.17
CA LEU A 241 -22.85 -2.08 -4.93
C LEU A 241 -21.58 -2.57 -4.22
N SER A 242 -20.48 -1.87 -4.45
CA SER A 242 -19.23 -2.09 -3.71
C SER A 242 -19.24 -1.28 -2.41
N VAL A 243 -18.67 -1.82 -1.34
CA VAL A 243 -18.40 -1.10 -0.10
C VAL A 243 -16.90 -1.20 0.21
N ASP A 244 -16.26 -0.06 0.54
CA ASP A 244 -14.92 0.04 1.15
C ASP A 244 -15.04 0.96 2.37
N VAL A 245 -14.91 0.40 3.57
CA VAL A 245 -14.92 1.12 4.85
C VAL A 245 -13.56 0.97 5.49
N ARG A 246 -13.03 2.06 6.04
CA ARG A 246 -11.77 2.09 6.76
C ARG A 246 -11.92 2.88 8.07
N ALA A 247 -11.36 2.37 9.15
CA ALA A 247 -11.41 3.00 10.47
C ALA A 247 -10.10 2.77 11.23
N PRO A 248 -9.67 3.71 12.09
CA PRO A 248 -8.41 3.61 12.83
C PRO A 248 -8.23 2.32 13.63
N ASP A 249 -9.33 1.79 14.17
CA ASP A 249 -9.36 0.56 14.96
C ASP A 249 -10.56 -0.32 14.62
N ASP A 250 -10.50 -1.58 15.08
CA ASP A 250 -11.53 -2.59 14.81
C ASP A 250 -12.88 -2.22 15.44
N ALA A 251 -12.89 -1.53 16.58
CA ALA A 251 -14.13 -1.16 17.26
C ALA A 251 -14.90 -0.09 16.48
N GLY A 252 -14.20 0.92 15.97
CA GLY A 252 -14.74 1.93 15.07
C GLY A 252 -15.22 1.31 13.77
N LEU A 253 -14.49 0.33 13.22
CA LEU A 253 -14.94 -0.42 12.05
C LEU A 253 -16.27 -1.14 12.32
N GLU A 254 -16.38 -1.89 13.42
CA GLU A 254 -17.64 -2.56 13.78
C GLU A 254 -18.80 -1.58 14.01
N GLN A 255 -18.53 -0.39 14.57
CA GLN A 255 -19.55 0.64 14.74
C GLN A 255 -20.13 1.11 13.39
N ILE A 256 -19.28 1.30 12.37
CA ILE A 256 -19.73 1.71 11.04
C ILE A 256 -20.48 0.57 10.34
N LEU A 257 -20.03 -0.67 10.55
CA LEU A 257 -20.58 -1.86 9.90
C LEU A 257 -21.88 -2.39 10.52
N ALA A 258 -22.31 -1.86 11.67
CA ALA A 258 -23.47 -2.36 12.42
C ALA A 258 -24.73 -2.54 11.56
N ASP A 259 -24.97 -1.61 10.64
CA ASP A 259 -26.13 -1.60 9.75
C ASP A 259 -25.78 -1.94 8.29
N VAL A 260 -24.55 -2.40 8.01
CA VAL A 260 -24.13 -2.78 6.65
C VAL A 260 -24.54 -4.23 6.37
N PRO A 261 -25.45 -4.49 5.42
CA PRO A 261 -25.89 -5.85 5.15
C PRO A 261 -24.83 -6.66 4.38
N GLY A 262 -24.87 -7.98 4.55
CA GLY A 262 -23.98 -8.91 3.85
C GLY A 262 -22.68 -9.21 4.60
N VAL A 263 -21.79 -9.93 3.92
CA VAL A 263 -20.49 -10.35 4.48
C VAL A 263 -19.39 -9.62 3.73
N LEU A 264 -18.74 -8.70 4.42
CA LEU A 264 -17.56 -8.00 3.91
C LEU A 264 -16.29 -8.73 4.34
N ARG A 265 -15.29 -8.75 3.46
CA ARG A 265 -13.93 -9.18 3.82
C ARG A 265 -13.32 -8.12 4.72
N ARG A 266 -12.87 -8.54 5.91
CA ARG A 266 -12.27 -7.66 6.91
C ARG A 266 -10.77 -7.82 6.98
N SER A 267 -10.08 -6.77 7.37
CA SER A 267 -8.67 -6.80 7.78
C SER A 267 -8.56 -5.94 9.04
N ALA A 268 -7.99 -6.52 10.09
CA ALA A 268 -7.86 -5.86 11.38
C ALA A 268 -6.84 -4.72 11.30
N ALA A 269 -7.00 -3.72 12.16
CA ALA A 269 -5.97 -2.71 12.36
C ALA A 269 -4.69 -3.37 12.88
N VAL A 270 -3.54 -2.89 12.42
CA VAL A 270 -2.23 -3.41 12.84
C VAL A 270 -1.29 -2.27 13.19
N ALA A 271 -0.72 -2.32 14.40
CA ALA A 271 0.22 -1.32 14.88
C ALA A 271 1.65 -1.59 14.37
N MET A 272 2.41 -0.52 14.14
CA MET A 272 3.84 -0.63 13.86
C MET A 272 4.61 -0.95 15.15
N ALA A 273 5.67 -1.76 15.03
CA ALA A 273 6.46 -2.22 16.16
C ALA A 273 7.38 -1.13 16.72
N GLU A 274 7.55 -1.10 18.05
CA GLU A 274 8.25 -0.03 18.76
C GLU A 274 9.70 0.17 18.30
N GLU A 275 10.50 -0.90 18.23
CA GLU A 275 11.93 -0.84 17.90
C GLU A 275 12.20 -0.24 16.50
N PRO A 276 11.69 -0.80 15.38
CA PRO A 276 11.92 -0.23 14.05
C PRO A 276 11.30 1.17 13.89
N THR A 277 10.17 1.45 14.55
CA THR A 277 9.54 2.78 14.55
C THR A 277 10.42 3.80 15.26
N ALA A 278 11.00 3.43 16.41
CA ALA A 278 11.94 4.28 17.14
C ALA A 278 13.21 4.55 16.32
N ALA A 279 13.71 3.56 15.55
CA ALA A 279 14.84 3.74 14.65
C ALA A 279 14.55 4.80 13.57
N LEU A 280 13.35 4.77 12.94
CA LEU A 280 12.92 5.80 11.99
C LEU A 280 12.80 7.17 12.66
N ARG A 281 12.13 7.24 13.83
CA ARG A 281 11.92 8.49 14.57
C ARG A 281 13.25 9.17 14.92
N GLN A 282 14.22 8.41 15.42
CA GLN A 282 15.55 8.92 15.77
C GLN A 282 16.26 9.51 14.55
N GLU A 283 16.11 8.94 13.36
CA GLU A 283 16.73 9.49 12.15
C GLU A 283 16.01 10.74 11.62
N VAL A 284 14.67 10.82 11.75
CA VAL A 284 13.91 12.06 11.49
C VAL A 284 14.39 13.18 12.41
N GLU A 285 14.53 12.91 13.70
CA GLU A 285 15.04 13.86 14.70
C GLU A 285 16.50 14.25 14.42
N ARG A 286 17.36 13.30 14.03
CA ARG A 286 18.76 13.55 13.67
C ARG A 286 18.89 14.50 12.47
N LEU A 287 17.95 14.46 11.53
CA LEU A 287 17.88 15.37 10.39
C LEU A 287 17.19 16.71 10.72
N ALA A 288 16.80 16.93 11.99
CA ALA A 288 16.08 18.11 12.47
C ALA A 288 14.77 18.38 11.70
N LEU A 289 14.10 17.30 11.26
CA LEU A 289 12.80 17.34 10.61
C LEU A 289 11.67 17.28 11.66
N PRO A 290 10.47 17.81 11.35
CA PRO A 290 9.32 17.65 12.23
C PRO A 290 8.94 16.17 12.36
N VAL A 291 8.76 15.69 13.59
CA VAL A 291 8.23 14.35 13.86
C VAL A 291 6.72 14.38 13.69
N VAL A 292 6.25 13.90 12.55
CA VAL A 292 4.83 13.71 12.25
C VAL A 292 4.50 12.22 12.34
N GLU A 293 3.38 11.89 12.99
CA GLU A 293 2.91 10.52 13.16
C GLU A 293 1.52 10.35 12.55
N LEU A 294 1.37 9.39 11.65
CA LEU A 294 0.14 9.16 10.88
C LEU A 294 -0.19 7.65 10.84
N ALA A 295 -1.47 7.29 10.85
CA ALA A 295 -1.88 5.96 10.43
C ALA A 295 -1.94 5.91 8.90
N SER A 296 -1.59 4.77 8.29
CA SER A 296 -1.84 4.53 6.87
C SER A 296 -3.29 4.14 6.66
N GLY A 297 -3.97 4.88 5.79
CA GLY A 297 -5.30 4.54 5.31
C GLY A 297 -5.31 3.41 4.28
N ALA A 298 -4.17 3.07 3.67
CA ALA A 298 -4.04 2.07 2.62
C ALA A 298 -3.52 0.73 3.17
N GLY A 299 -3.76 -0.34 2.42
CA GLY A 299 -3.10 -1.61 2.67
C GLY A 299 -1.67 -1.54 2.15
N HIS A 300 -0.77 -2.29 2.79
CA HIS A 300 0.61 -2.45 2.35
C HIS A 300 1.13 -3.83 2.75
N ASP A 301 2.19 -4.30 2.11
CA ASP A 301 2.89 -5.52 2.50
C ASP A 301 3.37 -5.47 3.97
N ALA A 302 3.78 -4.28 4.47
CA ALA A 302 4.07 -4.08 5.89
C ALA A 302 2.94 -4.54 6.82
N GLY A 303 1.68 -4.34 6.43
CA GLY A 303 0.54 -4.79 7.24
C GLY A 303 0.42 -6.30 7.32
N VAL A 304 0.76 -7.00 6.23
CA VAL A 304 0.80 -8.46 6.18
C VAL A 304 1.92 -9.00 7.07
N LEU A 305 3.13 -8.43 6.95
CA LEU A 305 4.29 -8.84 7.73
C LEU A 305 4.08 -8.57 9.23
N ALA A 306 3.56 -7.39 9.57
CA ALA A 306 3.23 -7.02 10.95
C ALA A 306 2.18 -7.97 11.55
N SER A 307 1.11 -8.28 10.80
CA SER A 307 0.08 -9.25 11.22
C SER A 307 0.63 -10.66 11.41
N ALA A 308 1.67 -11.03 10.65
CA ALA A 308 2.37 -12.29 10.82
C ALA A 308 3.35 -12.28 12.01
N GLY A 309 3.54 -11.16 12.70
CA GLY A 309 4.42 -11.03 13.86
C GLY A 309 5.86 -10.62 13.53
N VAL A 310 6.12 -10.08 12.34
CA VAL A 310 7.40 -9.46 12.01
C VAL A 310 7.44 -8.03 12.58
N PRO A 311 8.45 -7.65 13.38
CA PRO A 311 8.62 -6.27 13.83
C PRO A 311 8.73 -5.32 12.63
N THR A 312 7.69 -4.53 12.38
CA THR A 312 7.55 -3.74 11.15
C THR A 312 7.35 -2.28 11.46
N ALA A 313 7.91 -1.39 10.64
CA ALA A 313 7.59 0.04 10.64
C ALA A 313 7.52 0.58 9.22
N MET A 314 6.83 1.70 9.03
CA MET A 314 6.80 2.39 7.75
C MET A 314 7.16 3.87 7.88
N LEU A 315 7.69 4.42 6.80
CA LEU A 315 7.97 5.84 6.63
C LEU A 315 7.23 6.36 5.40
N PHE A 316 6.42 7.39 5.59
CA PHE A 316 5.76 8.09 4.49
C PHE A 316 6.59 9.25 3.98
N VAL A 317 6.58 9.41 2.65
CA VAL A 317 7.02 10.58 1.91
C VAL A 317 5.79 11.35 1.47
N ARG A 318 5.83 12.68 1.57
CA ARG A 318 4.74 13.56 1.16
C ARG A 318 4.30 13.31 -0.29
N SER A 319 3.00 13.12 -0.46
CA SER A 319 2.33 13.19 -1.76
C SER A 319 1.88 14.63 -2.03
N LEU A 320 2.28 15.19 -3.17
CA LEU A 320 1.87 16.51 -3.66
C LEU A 320 0.57 16.44 -4.46
N ASN A 321 0.16 17.56 -5.04
CA ASN A 321 -1.05 17.68 -5.87
C ASN A 321 -2.33 17.31 -5.10
N GLY A 322 -2.41 17.65 -3.81
CA GLY A 322 -3.55 17.27 -2.98
C GLY A 322 -3.53 15.80 -2.55
N GLY A 323 -2.36 15.16 -2.56
CA GLY A 323 -2.22 13.77 -2.13
C GLY A 323 -2.73 12.75 -3.15
N ILE A 324 -2.75 13.11 -4.44
CA ILE A 324 -3.22 12.21 -5.50
C ILE A 324 -2.33 10.96 -5.55
N SER A 325 -2.98 9.80 -5.60
CA SER A 325 -2.40 8.47 -5.80
C SER A 325 -3.31 7.68 -6.77
N HIS A 326 -2.86 6.49 -7.21
CA HIS A 326 -3.58 5.65 -8.17
C HIS A 326 -3.96 6.41 -9.45
N SER A 327 -3.07 7.30 -9.88
CA SER A 327 -3.30 8.24 -10.98
C SER A 327 -1.97 8.63 -11.63
N PRO A 328 -1.95 8.94 -12.94
CA PRO A 328 -0.74 9.42 -13.61
C PRO A 328 -0.25 10.77 -13.09
N GLU A 329 -1.10 11.49 -12.34
CA GLU A 329 -0.81 12.81 -11.75
C GLU A 329 -0.19 12.71 -10.36
N GLU A 330 0.07 11.51 -9.86
CA GLU A 330 0.82 11.28 -8.63
C GLU A 330 2.19 11.95 -8.68
N LEU A 331 2.51 12.68 -7.62
CA LEU A 331 3.75 13.44 -7.54
C LEU A 331 4.28 13.47 -6.11
N SER A 332 5.58 13.26 -5.96
CA SER A 332 6.34 13.59 -4.75
C SER A 332 7.56 14.42 -5.14
N ASP A 333 7.98 15.30 -4.24
CA ASP A 333 9.18 16.13 -4.44
C ASP A 333 10.45 15.28 -4.34
N GLU A 334 11.43 15.53 -5.21
CA GLU A 334 12.68 14.77 -5.23
C GLU A 334 13.49 14.94 -3.94
N ALA A 335 13.42 16.11 -3.29
CA ALA A 335 14.10 16.34 -2.03
C ALA A 335 13.42 15.60 -0.88
N ASP A 336 12.09 15.51 -0.87
CA ASP A 336 11.36 14.71 0.12
C ASP A 336 11.68 13.21 -0.02
N VAL A 337 11.77 12.72 -1.27
CA VAL A 337 12.21 11.34 -1.57
C VAL A 337 13.62 11.09 -1.03
N GLU A 338 14.56 11.99 -1.29
CA GLU A 338 15.94 11.87 -0.79
C GLU A 338 16.01 11.92 0.75
N LEU A 339 15.20 12.76 1.41
CA LEU A 339 15.09 12.76 2.87
C LEU A 339 14.56 11.40 3.40
N GLY A 340 13.54 10.83 2.74
CA GLY A 340 13.02 9.51 3.07
C GLY A 340 14.08 8.41 2.99
N ILE A 341 14.87 8.41 1.91
CA ILE A 341 15.99 7.47 1.73
C ILE A 341 17.08 7.67 2.80
N GLN A 342 17.38 8.91 3.17
CA GLN A 342 18.37 9.19 4.23
C GLN A 342 17.91 8.66 5.60
N VAL A 343 16.65 8.86 5.96
CA VAL A 343 16.05 8.31 7.19
C VAL A 343 16.08 6.78 7.16
N LEU A 344 15.64 6.17 6.06
CA LEU A 344 15.65 4.72 5.88
C LEU A 344 17.07 4.14 5.97
N THR A 345 18.06 4.79 5.36
CA THR A 345 19.48 4.41 5.41
C THR A 345 19.99 4.36 6.86
N GLY A 346 19.70 5.40 7.65
CA GLY A 346 20.11 5.49 9.05
C GLY A 346 19.43 4.41 9.91
N ALA A 347 18.13 4.19 9.70
CA ALA A 347 17.37 3.19 10.43
C ALA A 347 17.86 1.76 10.12
N LEU A 348 18.11 1.45 8.85
CA LEU A 348 18.72 0.17 8.44
C LEU A 348 20.12 -0.02 9.02
N ALA A 349 20.95 1.04 9.04
CA ALA A 349 22.28 0.97 9.63
C ALA A 349 22.24 0.70 11.15
N ARG A 350 21.25 1.25 11.84
CA ARG A 350 21.00 1.05 13.28
C ARG A 350 20.50 -0.37 13.56
N LEU A 351 19.42 -0.79 12.89
CA LEU A 351 18.84 -2.13 13.08
C LEU A 351 19.77 -3.24 12.61
N GLY A 352 20.63 -2.96 11.63
CA GLY A 352 21.64 -3.88 11.13
C GLY A 352 22.88 -4.01 12.03
N ALA A 353 23.03 -3.13 13.03
CA ALA A 353 24.06 -3.28 14.05
C ALA A 353 23.68 -4.39 15.04
N VAL A 354 24.66 -4.80 15.85
CA VAL A 354 24.43 -5.63 17.03
C VAL A 354 24.73 -4.73 18.22
N ASP A 355 23.79 -4.64 19.17
CA ASP A 355 24.02 -4.00 20.47
C ASP A 355 25.16 -4.69 21.24
#